data_AF-A0A0R1QJS2-F1
#
_entry.id   AF-A0A0R1QJS2-F1
#
_cell.length_a   1.000
_cell.length_b   1.000
_cell.length_c   1.000
_cell.angle_alpha   90.00
_cell.angle_beta   90.00
_cell.angle_gamma   90.00
#
_symmetry.space_group_name_H-M   'P 1'
#
loop_
_entity.id
_entity.type
_entity.pdbx_description
1 polymer ?
#
loop_
_entity_poly.entity_id
_entity_poly.type
_entity_poly.pdbx_seq_one_letter_code
_entity_poly.pdbx_strand_id
1 'polypeptide(L)' 'MMCNHHIETGYISTDDLDDLNYLFRSYKALGGNGTGEALYNKVLQLKIKN' A
#
# COMPACT_ATOMS: atom_id res chain seq x y z
N MET A 1 -2.99 -10.19 0.87
CA MET A 1 -2.30 -9.18 0.02
C MET A 1 -1.84 -8.07 0.95
N MET A 2 -0.59 -7.61 0.86
CA MET A 2 0.08 -6.69 1.82
C MET A 2 -0.80 -5.51 2.26
N CYS A 3 -1.54 -4.88 1.33
CA CYS A 3 -2.49 -3.82 1.68
C CYS A 3 -3.57 -4.25 2.68
N ASN A 4 -4.19 -5.42 2.52
CA ASN A 4 -5.24 -5.89 3.43
C ASN A 4 -4.70 -6.10 4.84
N HIS A 5 -3.47 -6.63 4.97
CA HIS A 5 -2.83 -6.83 6.27
C HIS A 5 -2.65 -5.51 7.03
N HIS A 6 -2.13 -4.48 6.36
CA HIS A 6 -1.97 -3.16 6.97
C HIS A 6 -3.31 -2.48 7.26
N ILE A 7 -4.29 -2.61 6.36
CA ILE A 7 -5.63 -2.06 6.58
C ILE A 7 -6.30 -2.70 7.80
N GLU A 8 -6.17 -4.02 7.97
CA GLU A 8 -6.73 -4.76 9.10
C GLU A 8 -6.04 -4.40 10.43
N THR A 9 -4.72 -4.22 10.41
CA THR A 9 -3.94 -3.85 11.60
C THR A 9 -4.03 -2.36 11.93
N GLY A 10 -4.41 -1.52 10.97
CA GLY A 10 -4.61 -0.07 11.15
C GLY A 10 -3.33 0.77 11.13
N TYR A 11 -2.19 0.16 10.80
CA TYR A 11 -0.90 0.86 10.71
C TYR A 11 0.01 0.24 9.65
N ILE A 12 1.02 1.01 9.25
CA ILE A 12 2.11 0.57 8.39
C ILE A 12 3.43 1.13 8.91
N SER A 13 4.52 0.39 8.75
CA SER A 13 5.86 0.91 9.06
C SER A 13 6.37 1.79 7.93
N THR A 14 7.40 2.60 8.19
CA THR A 14 8.04 3.39 7.13
C THR A 14 8.67 2.47 6.08
N ASP A 15 9.27 1.36 6.50
CA ASP A 15 9.95 0.41 5.63
C ASP A 15 8.94 -0.33 4.73
N ASP A 16 7.86 -0.85 5.33
CA ASP A 16 6.79 -1.52 4.57
C ASP A 16 6.12 -0.56 3.58
N LEU A 17 6.00 0.73 3.93
CA LEU A 17 5.43 1.73 3.05
C LEU A 17 6.33 2.01 1.85
N ASP A 18 7.65 2.08 2.04
CA ASP A 18 8.59 2.30 0.93
C ASP A 18 8.61 1.09 -0.02
N ASP A 19 8.63 -0.12 0.53
CA ASP A 19 8.50 -1.35 -0.27
C ASP A 19 7.18 -1.39 -1.04
N LEU A 20 6.07 -1.01 -0.40
CA LEU A 20 4.77 -0.94 -1.06
C LEU A 20 4.76 0.10 -2.19
N ASN A 21 5.40 1.26 -1.99
CA ASN A 21 5.53 2.30 -3.01
C ASN A 21 6.33 1.80 -4.21
N TYR A 22 7.42 1.08 -3.97
CA TYR A 22 8.23 0.49 -5.03
C TYR A 22 7.41 -0.49 -5.88
N LEU A 23 6.69 -1.41 -5.23
CA LEU A 23 5.81 -2.37 -5.90
C LEU A 23 4.65 -1.68 -6.64
N PHE A 24 4.04 -0.66 -6.03
CA PHE A 24 2.93 0.07 -6.62
C PHE A 24 3.33 0.80 -7.91
N ARG A 25 4.54 1.38 -7.96
CA ARG A 25 5.06 2.03 -9.18
C ARG A 25 5.17 1.05 -10.34
N SER A 26 5.75 -0.12 -10.11
CA SER A 26 5.85 -1.18 -11.14
C SER A 26 4.47 -1.65 -11.57
N TYR A 27 3.56 -1.88 -10.62
CA TYR A 27 2.17 -2.25 -10.90
C TYR A 27 1.44 -1.21 -11.76
N LYS A 28 1.56 0.08 -11.42
CA LYS A 28 0.90 1.16 -12.16
C LYS A 28 1.47 1.33 -13.57
N ALA A 29 2.77 1.12 -13.75
CA ALA A 29 3.40 1.15 -15.07
C ALA A 29 2.88 0.05 -16.03
N LEU A 30 2.37 -1.06 -15.49
CA LEU A 30 1.74 -2.14 -16.27
C LEU A 30 0.26 -1.89 -16.59
N GLY A 31 -0.25 -0.68 -16.32
CA GLY A 31 -1.64 -0.26 -16.59
C GLY A 31 -2.52 -0.25 -15.34
N GLY A 32 -2.15 -1.00 -14.30
CA GLY A 32 -2.91 -1.09 -13.06
C GLY A 32 -4.32 -1.67 -13.23
N ASN A 33 -4.97 -1.88 -12.10
CA ASN A 33 -6.39 -2.13 -11.98
C ASN A 33 -6.94 -1.25 -10.84
N GLY A 34 -8.14 -0.69 -11.04
CA GLY A 34 -8.75 0.25 -10.10
C GLY A 34 -8.82 -0.25 -8.65
N THR A 35 -8.92 -1.57 -8.46
CA THR A 35 -8.96 -2.21 -7.14
C THR A 35 -7.63 -2.07 -6.40
N GLY A 36 -6.50 -2.31 -7.05
CA GLY A 36 -5.18 -2.15 -6.42
C GLY A 36 -4.89 -0.70 -6.05
N GLU A 37 -5.32 0.26 -6.87
CA GLU A 37 -5.21 1.69 -6.55
C GLU A 37 -6.07 2.09 -5.34
N ALA A 38 -7.30 1.57 -5.26
CA ALA A 38 -8.16 1.81 -4.11
C ALA A 38 -7.57 1.24 -2.81
N LEU A 39 -6.98 0.05 -2.86
CA LEU A 39 -6.33 -0.57 -1.70
C LEU A 39 -5.07 0.17 -1.28
N TYR A 40 -4.21 0.54 -2.24
CA TYR A 40 -3.02 1.34 -1.98
C TYR A 40 -3.37 2.69 -1.33
N ASN A 41 -4.36 3.40 -1.87
CA ASN A 41 -4.80 4.68 -1.30
C ASN A 41 -5.32 4.54 0.13
N LYS A 42 -5.97 3.42 0.49
CA LYS A 42 -6.38 3.15 1.87
C LYS A 42 -5.18 2.96 2.80
N VAL A 43 -4.12 2.29 2.34
CA VAL A 43 -2.89 2.11 3.12
C VAL A 43 -2.22 3.45 3.40
N LEU A 44 -2.21 4.38 2.44
CA LEU A 44 -1.65 5.72 2.61
C LEU A 44 -2.34 6.56 3.70
N GLN A 45 -3.54 6.17 4.14
CA GLN A 45 -4.27 6.85 5.21
C GLN A 45 -4.03 6.24 6.59
N LEU A 46 -3.23 5.16 6.68
CA LEU A 46 -2.95 4.49 7.94
C LEU A 46 -1.95 5.26 8.78
N LYS A 47 -1.95 4.99 10.09
CA LYS A 47 -0.95 5.54 11.00
C LYS A 47 0.41 4.93 10.67
N ILE A 48 1.45 5.76 10.65
CA ILE A 48 2.83 5.28 10.57
C ILE A 48 3.27 4.80 11.95
N LYS A 49 3.80 3.59 12.02
CA LYS A 49 4.37 3.01 13.23
C LYS A 49 5.87 2.78 13.01
N ASN A 50 6.68 3.42 13.84
CA ASN A 50 8.13 3.21 13.88
C ASN A 50 8.48 2.02 14.79
#